data_AF-A0A8J8JE40-F1
#
_entry.id   AF-A0A8J8JE40-F1
#
_cell.length_a   1.000
_cell.length_b   1.000
_cell.length_c   1.000
_cell.angle_alpha   90.00
_cell.angle_beta   90.00
_cell.angle_gamma   90.00
#
_symmetry.space_group_name_H-M   'P 1'
#
loop_
_entity.id
_entity.type
_entity.pdbx_description
1 polymer ?
#
loop_
_entity_poly.entity_id
_entity_poly.type
_entity_poly.pdbx_seq_one_letter_code
_entity_poly.pdbx_strand_id
1 'polypeptide(L)'
;MLMKYAHHFHAYQPGDIVHVKDGDGSRPLEYEERRSPVAIRIRGEEVKGENWTRAMLYSYEHIADTLSRMEGVSIDIEPFTFLMLLRYRRRAFEDTVELLQRFDAVPTTPFHPIVPHLDEFEQRILARVSFDFYAPLIGKKSVIGYWLPEAVITRKTAEIVESSTDRRLVFLLDERQLLYDFPQAKHSCNRYSNSFVFGREWSLSDAFAFNTLDVPGLVERTLSYRDDHKENLGIPYLVFTASDLESLLGNPKQLDRFTAWMDGLEGRGVERVSAMEFVAKKLSGEFRRLDGECSFEMPVKDYSSWSDYFDLSLDGKTSDSRWLGYRRADGRVFAREARGKRISQLWKVAFTRLFEELNRAVRLGVLRGLAELNARPEEFLVRYARVFFRDYYDHFGLETSMDYVLEPANGDEKALRLGRIYYLMLLANHSCPRFWENLDTRVAFGNVSVMAKALIELMRYFDGSELQGLFIEAYLKLLSFDKLYHLWNLSAMPPLEGWETSRRAWEEALKPEVPNSGYNVVTRAALYVGKRDLRGELRDLIGHYNLDWAVADTGHIPGEVHGDWENPEWCEHRE
;
A
#
# COMPACT_ATOMS: atom_id res chain seq x y z
N MET A 1 -4.25 14.40 33.13
CA MET A 1 -2.93 13.73 33.07
C MET A 1 -2.08 14.44 32.03
N LEU A 2 -0.76 14.26 32.06
CA LEU A 2 0.12 14.79 31.01
C LEU A 2 0.29 13.83 29.83
N MET A 3 -0.07 12.57 30.03
CA MET A 3 -0.36 11.65 28.94
C MET A 3 -1.30 12.29 27.93
N LYS A 4 -0.89 12.21 26.67
CA LYS A 4 -1.67 12.49 25.47
C LYS A 4 -1.87 11.20 24.70
N TYR A 5 -2.92 11.15 23.89
CA TYR A 5 -3.23 9.99 23.06
C TYR A 5 -3.48 10.38 21.60
N ALA A 6 -2.92 9.61 20.68
CA ALA A 6 -3.16 9.72 19.24
C ALA A 6 -3.51 8.35 18.64
N HIS A 7 -4.42 8.36 17.68
CA HIS A 7 -4.66 7.21 16.80
C HIS A 7 -4.50 7.61 15.33
N HIS A 8 -3.84 6.76 14.57
CA HIS A 8 -3.75 6.91 13.12
C HIS A 8 -4.47 5.77 12.40
N PHE A 9 -5.24 6.11 11.37
CA PHE A 9 -5.86 5.13 10.50
C PHE A 9 -5.30 5.20 9.08
N HIS A 10 -4.90 4.04 8.56
CA HIS A 10 -4.47 3.86 7.19
C HIS A 10 -5.58 3.24 6.34
N ALA A 11 -6.08 3.94 5.32
CA ALA A 11 -7.14 3.43 4.44
C ALA A 11 -6.62 3.10 3.05
N TYR A 12 -6.83 1.87 2.60
CA TYR A 12 -6.36 1.43 1.30
C TYR A 12 -7.14 0.21 0.77
N GLN A 13 -7.52 0.30 -0.51
CA GLN A 13 -8.07 -0.81 -1.27
C GLN A 13 -7.25 -1.02 -2.56
N PRO A 14 -6.79 -2.25 -2.85
CA PRO A 14 -6.07 -2.56 -4.10
C PRO A 14 -6.95 -2.45 -5.36
N GLY A 15 -8.26 -2.28 -5.20
CA GLY A 15 -9.22 -2.37 -6.29
C GLY A 15 -9.50 -3.82 -6.69
N ASP A 16 -10.41 -3.98 -7.65
CA ASP A 16 -10.83 -5.28 -8.20
C ASP A 16 -10.61 -5.35 -9.72
N ILE A 17 -9.57 -4.68 -10.22
CA ILE A 17 -9.24 -4.63 -11.65
C ILE A 17 -8.88 -6.02 -12.18
N VAL A 18 -9.62 -6.51 -13.17
CA VAL A 18 -9.32 -7.78 -13.88
C VAL A 18 -8.78 -7.55 -15.29
N HIS A 19 -9.18 -6.46 -15.94
CA HIS A 19 -8.63 -6.07 -17.25
C HIS A 19 -8.70 -4.56 -17.41
N VAL A 20 -7.63 -4.00 -17.98
CA VAL A 20 -7.56 -2.58 -18.31
C VAL A 20 -7.93 -2.39 -19.78
N LYS A 21 -8.91 -1.52 -20.04
CA LYS A 21 -9.36 -1.22 -21.42
C LYS A 21 -8.27 -0.44 -22.17
N ASP A 22 -8.25 -0.57 -23.50
CA ASP A 22 -7.36 0.24 -24.35
C ASP A 22 -7.61 1.75 -24.14
N GLY A 23 -6.55 2.55 -24.23
CA GLY A 23 -6.63 4.01 -24.12
C GLY A 23 -5.36 4.68 -24.65
N ASP A 24 -5.49 5.93 -25.09
CA ASP A 24 -4.39 6.74 -25.63
C ASP A 24 -3.56 7.45 -24.54
N GLY A 25 -4.06 7.46 -23.30
CA GLY A 25 -3.42 8.14 -22.17
C GLY A 25 -3.88 9.58 -21.98
N SER A 26 -4.84 10.09 -22.76
CA SER A 26 -5.37 11.45 -22.62
C SER A 26 -6.47 11.57 -21.55
N ARG A 27 -6.91 10.45 -20.98
CA ARG A 27 -8.00 10.36 -20.00
C ARG A 27 -7.61 9.43 -18.86
N PRO A 28 -8.28 9.54 -17.71
CA PRO A 28 -8.12 8.58 -16.64
C PRO A 28 -8.35 7.14 -17.07
N LEU A 29 -7.82 6.21 -16.28
CA LEU A 29 -7.92 4.79 -16.57
C LEU A 29 -9.38 4.28 -16.56
N GLU A 30 -9.74 3.52 -17.58
CA GLU A 30 -10.94 2.68 -17.62
C GLU A 30 -10.57 1.20 -17.53
N TYR A 31 -11.35 0.44 -16.79
CA TYR A 31 -11.09 -0.97 -16.53
C TYR A 31 -12.37 -1.76 -16.28
N GLU A 32 -12.25 -3.08 -16.40
CA GLU A 32 -13.23 -4.06 -15.95
C GLU A 32 -12.88 -4.49 -14.53
N GLU A 33 -13.90 -4.60 -13.70
CA GLU A 33 -13.77 -5.09 -12.32
C GLU A 33 -14.22 -6.53 -12.21
N ARG A 34 -13.68 -7.23 -11.21
CA ARG A 34 -14.19 -8.51 -10.74
C ARG A 34 -15.66 -8.36 -10.33
N ARG A 35 -16.40 -9.43 -10.59
CA ARG A 35 -17.75 -9.66 -10.08
C ARG A 35 -17.73 -10.86 -9.16
N SER A 36 -17.65 -10.57 -7.87
CA SER A 36 -17.53 -11.54 -6.78
C SER A 36 -18.34 -11.00 -5.59
N PRO A 37 -19.67 -11.14 -5.63
CA PRO A 37 -20.54 -10.49 -4.66
C PRO A 37 -20.18 -10.86 -3.23
N VAL A 38 -20.16 -9.84 -2.37
CA VAL A 38 -19.79 -9.96 -0.96
C VAL A 38 -20.52 -8.92 -0.13
N ALA A 39 -20.79 -9.24 1.13
CA ALA A 39 -21.34 -8.30 2.08
C ALA A 39 -20.47 -8.15 3.33
N ILE A 40 -20.52 -6.96 3.94
CA ILE A 40 -19.88 -6.64 5.21
C ILE A 40 -20.97 -6.29 6.22
N ARG A 41 -20.91 -6.88 7.42
CA ARG A 41 -21.85 -6.60 8.50
C ARG A 41 -21.33 -5.51 9.42
N ILE A 42 -22.09 -4.43 9.55
CA ILE A 42 -21.76 -3.28 10.38
C ILE A 42 -22.94 -3.03 11.30
N ARG A 43 -22.73 -3.18 12.62
CA ARG A 43 -23.81 -3.19 13.61
C ARG A 43 -24.93 -4.18 13.23
N GLY A 44 -26.10 -3.67 12.84
CA GLY A 44 -27.26 -4.47 12.39
C GLY A 44 -27.50 -4.41 10.87
N GLU A 45 -26.63 -3.75 10.12
CA GLU A 45 -26.77 -3.51 8.68
C GLU A 45 -25.82 -4.40 7.88
N GLU A 46 -26.27 -4.78 6.69
CA GLU A 46 -25.52 -5.57 5.72
C GLU A 46 -25.21 -4.68 4.51
N VAL A 47 -23.94 -4.35 4.31
CA VAL A 47 -23.47 -3.52 3.20
C VAL A 47 -22.99 -4.44 2.07
N LYS A 48 -23.72 -4.45 0.96
CA LYS A 48 -23.43 -5.32 -0.20
C LYS A 48 -22.62 -4.61 -1.26
N GLY A 49 -21.65 -5.31 -1.83
CA GLY A 49 -20.90 -4.90 -3.02
C GLY A 49 -20.94 -5.97 -4.10
N GLU A 50 -20.76 -5.54 -5.36
CA GLU A 50 -20.53 -6.45 -6.49
C GLU A 50 -19.16 -7.16 -6.39
N ASN A 51 -18.26 -6.58 -5.58
CA ASN A 51 -16.93 -7.07 -5.24
C ASN A 51 -16.50 -6.46 -3.90
N TRP A 52 -15.33 -6.88 -3.40
CA TRP A 52 -14.78 -6.43 -2.13
C TRP A 52 -14.58 -4.93 -2.07
N THR A 53 -13.95 -4.37 -3.12
CA THR A 53 -13.65 -2.94 -3.18
C THR A 53 -14.92 -2.11 -3.02
N ARG A 54 -16.00 -2.44 -3.76
CA ARG A 54 -17.27 -1.73 -3.64
C ARG A 54 -17.92 -1.91 -2.28
N ALA A 55 -17.95 -3.13 -1.73
CA ALA A 55 -18.50 -3.35 -0.39
C ALA A 55 -17.77 -2.49 0.67
N MET A 56 -16.44 -2.41 0.58
CA MET A 56 -15.63 -1.63 1.53
C MET A 56 -15.81 -0.12 1.36
N LEU A 57 -15.76 0.39 0.13
CA LEU A 57 -15.96 1.82 -0.14
C LEU A 57 -17.37 2.28 0.27
N TYR A 58 -18.38 1.42 0.14
CA TYR A 58 -19.73 1.73 0.61
C TYR A 58 -19.79 1.75 2.13
N SER A 59 -18.97 0.94 2.79
CA SER A 59 -18.88 0.88 4.25
C SER A 59 -18.18 2.09 4.87
N TYR A 60 -17.37 2.83 4.10
CA TYR A 60 -16.68 4.04 4.59
C TYR A 60 -17.66 5.16 5.03
N GLU A 61 -18.89 5.19 4.52
CA GLU A 61 -19.92 6.14 4.98
C GLU A 61 -20.16 6.02 6.51
N HIS A 62 -20.20 4.79 7.03
CA HIS A 62 -20.36 4.54 8.47
C HIS A 62 -19.15 4.95 9.32
N ILE A 63 -17.97 4.99 8.70
CA ILE A 63 -16.73 5.42 9.35
C ILE A 63 -16.72 6.93 9.52
N ALA A 64 -17.04 7.68 8.46
CA ALA A 64 -17.10 9.14 8.50
C ALA A 64 -18.05 9.64 9.59
N ASP A 65 -19.24 9.04 9.69
CA ASP A 65 -20.23 9.36 10.73
C ASP A 65 -19.67 9.18 12.15
N THR A 66 -19.00 8.06 12.39
CA THR A 66 -18.43 7.73 13.72
C THR A 66 -17.26 8.64 14.05
N LEU A 67 -16.36 8.86 13.09
CA LEU A 67 -15.16 9.65 13.31
C LEU A 67 -15.44 11.16 13.41
N SER A 68 -16.54 11.68 12.84
CA SER A 68 -16.87 13.11 12.83
C SER A 68 -16.90 13.82 14.20
N ARG A 69 -16.99 13.05 15.30
CA ARG A 69 -17.07 13.52 16.69
C ARG A 69 -15.77 13.34 17.47
N MET A 70 -14.70 12.89 16.82
CA MET A 70 -13.45 12.52 17.48
C MET A 70 -12.39 13.62 17.39
N GLU A 71 -11.46 13.60 18.34
CA GLU A 71 -10.26 14.43 18.36
C GLU A 71 -9.02 13.53 18.41
N GLY A 72 -7.86 14.07 18.01
CA GLY A 72 -6.58 13.36 18.04
C GLY A 72 -6.43 12.20 17.05
N VAL A 73 -7.31 12.12 16.06
CA VAL A 73 -7.24 11.13 14.97
C VAL A 73 -6.53 11.75 13.77
N SER A 74 -5.68 10.96 13.13
CA SER A 74 -5.09 11.28 11.82
C SER A 74 -5.39 10.16 10.83
N ILE A 75 -5.53 10.49 9.55
CA ILE A 75 -5.96 9.52 8.54
C ILE A 75 -5.15 9.75 7.26
N ASP A 76 -4.64 8.67 6.67
CA ASP A 76 -4.27 8.65 5.26
C ASP A 76 -5.24 7.78 4.46
N ILE A 77 -5.50 8.17 3.21
CA ILE A 77 -6.27 7.39 2.25
C ILE A 77 -5.44 7.28 1.00
N GLU A 78 -5.08 6.07 0.61
CA GLU A 78 -4.27 5.83 -0.57
C GLU A 78 -4.90 6.52 -1.82
N PRO A 79 -4.12 7.28 -2.61
CA PRO A 79 -4.65 8.12 -3.69
C PRO A 79 -5.61 7.44 -4.68
N PHE A 80 -5.32 6.21 -5.09
CA PHE A 80 -6.20 5.46 -6.00
C PHE A 80 -7.47 4.97 -5.31
N THR A 81 -7.38 4.57 -4.04
CA THR A 81 -8.53 4.29 -3.18
C THR A 81 -9.44 5.50 -3.06
N PHE A 82 -8.87 6.69 -2.86
CA PHE A 82 -9.66 7.90 -2.71
C PHE A 82 -10.33 8.33 -4.03
N LEU A 83 -9.64 8.14 -5.17
CA LEU A 83 -10.23 8.31 -6.50
C LEU A 83 -11.38 7.32 -6.73
N MET A 84 -11.22 6.06 -6.34
CA MET A 84 -12.29 5.06 -6.44
C MET A 84 -13.50 5.46 -5.57
N LEU A 85 -13.27 5.96 -4.35
CA LEU A 85 -14.34 6.47 -3.50
C LEU A 85 -15.12 7.60 -4.19
N LEU A 86 -14.42 8.58 -4.78
CA LEU A 86 -15.04 9.65 -5.56
C LEU A 86 -15.93 9.12 -6.69
N ARG A 87 -15.45 8.11 -7.43
CA ARG A 87 -16.16 7.54 -8.58
C ARG A 87 -17.36 6.69 -8.21
N TYR A 88 -17.26 5.86 -7.18
CA TYR A 88 -18.31 4.90 -6.83
C TYR A 88 -19.29 5.43 -5.78
N ARG A 89 -18.83 6.32 -4.90
CA ARG A 89 -19.61 6.91 -3.79
C ARG A 89 -19.20 8.35 -3.53
N ARG A 90 -19.60 9.25 -4.43
CA ARG A 90 -19.32 10.69 -4.33
C ARG A 90 -19.71 11.30 -2.98
N ARG A 91 -20.85 10.90 -2.39
CA ARG A 91 -21.28 11.41 -1.08
C ARG A 91 -20.28 11.03 0.02
N ALA A 92 -19.96 9.73 0.13
CA ALA A 92 -18.94 9.24 1.05
C ALA A 92 -17.60 9.96 0.87
N PHE A 93 -17.21 10.22 -0.37
CA PHE A 93 -16.02 11.01 -0.68
C PHE A 93 -16.10 12.43 -0.12
N GLU A 94 -17.19 13.15 -0.37
CA GLU A 94 -17.38 14.52 0.12
C GLU A 94 -17.37 14.57 1.65
N ASP A 95 -18.09 13.66 2.32
CA ASP A 95 -18.08 13.51 3.78
C ASP A 95 -16.66 13.22 4.32
N THR A 96 -15.89 12.40 3.60
CA THR A 96 -14.50 12.09 3.93
C THR A 96 -13.57 13.29 3.74
N VAL A 97 -13.77 14.09 2.70
CA VAL A 97 -13.01 15.35 2.49
C VAL A 97 -13.26 16.30 3.66
N GLU A 98 -14.51 16.48 4.08
CA GLU A 98 -14.84 17.31 5.25
C GLU A 98 -14.16 16.80 6.53
N LEU A 99 -14.12 15.47 6.73
CA LEU A 99 -13.42 14.84 7.84
C LEU A 99 -11.91 15.14 7.80
N LEU A 100 -11.28 14.95 6.64
CA LEU A 100 -9.83 15.17 6.44
C LEU A 100 -9.42 16.63 6.54
N GLN A 101 -10.34 17.58 6.31
CA GLN A 101 -10.10 19.01 6.54
C GLN A 101 -10.10 19.35 8.05
N ARG A 102 -10.88 18.62 8.86
CA ARG A 102 -10.90 18.79 10.33
C ARG A 102 -9.75 18.06 11.01
N PHE A 103 -9.39 16.88 10.50
CA PHE A 103 -8.31 16.05 11.03
C PHE A 103 -6.97 16.35 10.36
N ASP A 104 -5.94 15.68 10.84
CA ASP A 104 -4.69 15.63 10.10
C ASP A 104 -4.79 14.60 8.99
N ALA A 105 -5.05 15.08 7.77
CA ALA A 105 -4.80 14.36 6.55
C ALA A 105 -3.29 14.07 6.42
N VAL A 106 -2.95 12.80 6.29
CA VAL A 106 -1.57 12.31 6.19
C VAL A 106 -1.31 11.89 4.74
N PRO A 107 -0.37 12.54 4.03
CA PRO A 107 0.09 12.07 2.73
C PRO A 107 0.60 10.62 2.78
N THR A 108 0.30 9.87 1.74
CA THR A 108 0.70 8.47 1.58
C THR A 108 1.07 8.16 0.13
N THR A 109 1.72 7.02 -0.10
CA THR A 109 2.29 6.68 -1.41
C THR A 109 1.22 6.09 -2.35
N PRO A 110 1.00 6.65 -3.56
CA PRO A 110 0.09 6.06 -4.54
C PRO A 110 0.40 4.59 -4.81
N PHE A 111 -0.66 3.80 -4.97
CA PHE A 111 -0.65 2.38 -5.29
C PHE A 111 -0.03 1.47 -4.22
N HIS A 112 0.26 2.00 -3.03
CA HIS A 112 0.72 1.21 -1.88
C HIS A 112 1.82 0.15 -2.18
N PRO A 113 2.93 0.51 -2.85
CA PRO A 113 4.05 -0.40 -3.03
C PRO A 113 4.89 -0.49 -1.76
N ILE A 114 5.65 -1.57 -1.57
CA ILE A 114 6.77 -1.52 -0.60
C ILE A 114 7.84 -0.59 -1.17
N VAL A 115 7.87 0.66 -0.70
CA VAL A 115 8.65 1.74 -1.32
C VAL A 115 10.14 1.39 -1.41
N PRO A 116 10.78 0.81 -0.37
CA PRO A 116 12.19 0.39 -0.48
C PRO A 116 12.46 -0.81 -1.40
N HIS A 117 11.43 -1.45 -1.96
CA HIS A 117 11.55 -2.49 -2.99
C HIS A 117 11.43 -1.93 -4.42
N LEU A 118 11.26 -0.61 -4.55
CA LEU A 118 11.30 0.07 -5.84
C LEU A 118 12.67 0.73 -6.05
N ASP A 119 13.07 0.89 -7.30
CA ASP A 119 14.21 1.73 -7.64
C ASP A 119 13.96 3.20 -7.24
N GLU A 120 15.03 3.95 -6.94
CA GLU A 120 14.93 5.34 -6.49
C GLU A 120 14.18 6.25 -7.47
N PHE A 121 14.19 5.93 -8.77
CA PHE A 121 13.47 6.70 -9.78
C PHE A 121 11.95 6.67 -9.51
N GLU A 122 11.37 5.49 -9.38
CA GLU A 122 9.95 5.33 -9.04
C GLU A 122 9.62 5.96 -7.68
N GLN A 123 10.51 5.80 -6.68
CA GLN A 123 10.32 6.42 -5.36
C GLN A 123 10.22 7.96 -5.44
N ARG A 124 11.09 8.63 -6.23
CA ARG A 124 11.04 10.09 -6.40
C ARG A 124 9.75 10.55 -7.07
N ILE A 125 9.28 9.85 -8.10
CA ILE A 125 8.02 10.20 -8.77
C ILE A 125 6.85 10.04 -7.79
N LEU A 126 6.77 8.89 -7.12
CA LEU A 126 5.68 8.61 -6.18
C LEU A 126 5.66 9.58 -5.01
N ALA A 127 6.81 9.91 -4.42
CA ALA A 127 6.88 10.88 -3.32
C ALA A 127 6.39 12.27 -3.73
N ARG A 128 6.78 12.75 -4.93
CA ARG A 128 6.28 14.03 -5.47
C ARG A 128 4.77 13.99 -5.75
N VAL A 129 4.28 12.88 -6.31
CA VAL A 129 2.84 12.69 -6.56
C VAL A 129 2.04 12.62 -5.26
N SER A 130 2.56 12.01 -4.19
CA SER A 130 1.93 12.00 -2.87
C SER A 130 1.62 13.41 -2.37
N PHE A 131 2.61 14.31 -2.40
CA PHE A 131 2.42 15.69 -1.95
C PHE A 131 1.56 16.51 -2.92
N ASP A 132 1.67 16.27 -4.22
CA ASP A 132 0.85 16.91 -5.25
C ASP A 132 -0.64 16.59 -5.06
N PHE A 133 -0.95 15.30 -4.84
CA PHE A 133 -2.31 14.81 -4.60
C PHE A 133 -2.89 15.36 -3.31
N TYR A 134 -2.11 15.37 -2.22
CA TYR A 134 -2.57 15.81 -0.92
C TYR A 134 -2.56 17.32 -0.70
N ALA A 135 -2.03 18.11 -1.64
CA ALA A 135 -1.91 19.56 -1.52
C ALA A 135 -3.22 20.27 -1.06
N PRO A 136 -4.42 19.90 -1.53
CA PRO A 136 -5.68 20.49 -1.07
C PRO A 136 -5.99 20.25 0.40
N LEU A 137 -5.51 19.13 0.98
CA LEU A 137 -5.91 18.65 2.31
C LEU A 137 -4.91 19.03 3.39
N ILE A 138 -3.61 19.07 3.06
CA ILE A 138 -2.56 19.45 4.02
C ILE A 138 -2.45 20.98 4.21
N GLY A 139 -3.02 21.75 3.28
CA GLY A 139 -3.14 23.20 3.38
C GLY A 139 -1.82 23.91 3.70
N LYS A 140 -1.85 24.79 4.71
CA LYS A 140 -0.68 25.59 5.14
C LYS A 140 0.06 25.01 6.35
N LYS A 141 -0.30 23.81 6.83
CA LYS A 141 0.31 23.20 8.03
C LYS A 141 1.83 23.08 7.87
N SER A 142 2.59 23.53 8.87
CA SER A 142 4.07 23.48 8.82
C SER A 142 4.65 22.12 9.19
N VAL A 143 3.90 21.34 9.97
CA VAL A 143 4.18 19.96 10.36
C VAL A 143 3.07 19.08 9.78
N ILE A 144 3.43 18.04 9.03
CA ILE A 144 2.50 17.09 8.42
C ILE A 144 3.01 15.66 8.65
N GLY A 145 2.10 14.69 8.63
CA GLY A 145 2.48 13.28 8.70
C GLY A 145 2.98 12.76 7.36
N TYR A 146 3.55 11.57 7.34
CA TYR A 146 3.69 10.78 6.13
C TYR A 146 3.55 9.30 6.45
N TRP A 147 2.70 8.60 5.70
CA TRP A 147 2.53 7.15 5.78
C TRP A 147 3.30 6.46 4.65
N LEU A 148 4.27 5.64 5.02
CA LEU A 148 4.87 4.70 4.09
C LEU A 148 4.03 3.42 4.11
N PRO A 149 3.70 2.84 2.94
CA PRO A 149 3.04 1.53 2.87
C PRO A 149 3.72 0.51 3.77
N GLU A 150 2.91 -0.10 4.64
CA GLU A 150 3.35 -1.07 5.66
C GLU A 150 4.39 -0.54 6.66
N ALA A 151 4.51 0.79 6.76
CA ALA A 151 5.58 1.50 7.44
C ALA A 151 6.99 1.00 7.06
N VAL A 152 7.16 0.37 5.89
CA VAL A 152 8.47 -0.15 5.45
C VAL A 152 9.34 1.02 5.03
N ILE A 153 10.44 1.23 5.76
CA ILE A 153 11.28 2.41 5.62
C ILE A 153 12.77 2.05 5.55
N THR A 154 13.51 2.85 4.79
CA THR A 154 14.98 2.91 4.88
C THR A 154 15.39 4.37 5.00
N ARG A 155 16.63 4.63 5.45
CA ARG A 155 17.18 5.99 5.46
C ARG A 155 17.10 6.64 4.08
N LYS A 156 17.44 5.91 3.02
CA LYS A 156 17.42 6.43 1.65
C LYS A 156 16.00 6.79 1.19
N THR A 157 15.03 5.95 1.50
CA THR A 157 13.61 6.23 1.20
C THR A 157 13.11 7.45 1.98
N ALA A 158 13.48 7.58 3.25
CA ALA A 158 13.14 8.74 4.06
C ALA A 158 13.72 10.04 3.45
N GLU A 159 15.00 10.03 3.06
CA GLU A 159 15.66 11.17 2.40
C GLU A 159 14.97 11.58 1.08
N ILE A 160 14.50 10.60 0.29
CA ILE A 160 13.75 10.86 -0.95
C ILE A 160 12.41 11.56 -0.64
N VAL A 161 11.66 11.06 0.34
CA VAL A 161 10.38 11.66 0.75
C VAL A 161 10.60 13.06 1.32
N GLU A 162 11.58 13.22 2.21
CA GLU A 162 11.97 14.51 2.79
C GLU A 162 12.32 15.53 1.70
N SER A 163 13.07 15.12 0.67
CA SER A 163 13.45 16.02 -0.43
C SER A 163 12.30 16.45 -1.34
N SER A 164 11.12 15.84 -1.19
CA SER A 164 9.95 16.11 -2.03
C SER A 164 9.00 17.15 -1.42
N THR A 165 9.34 17.73 -0.26
CA THR A 165 8.51 18.74 0.41
C THR A 165 9.34 19.68 1.28
N ASP A 166 8.91 20.93 1.40
CA ASP A 166 9.51 21.91 2.33
C ASP A 166 8.90 21.85 3.74
N ARG A 167 7.92 20.96 3.96
CA ARG A 167 7.22 20.80 5.24
C ARG A 167 8.04 19.92 6.19
N ARG A 168 7.88 20.13 7.50
CA ARG A 168 8.44 19.20 8.49
C ARG A 168 7.58 17.95 8.55
N LEU A 169 8.19 16.80 8.35
CA LEU A 169 7.47 15.52 8.33
C LEU A 169 7.45 14.85 9.70
N VAL A 170 6.40 14.08 9.95
CA VAL A 170 6.30 13.09 11.02
C VAL A 170 6.08 11.73 10.38
N PHE A 171 7.10 10.87 10.38
CA PHE A 171 6.94 9.48 9.95
C PHE A 171 6.19 8.70 11.03
N LEU A 172 5.06 8.10 10.63
CA LEU A 172 4.23 7.27 11.49
C LEU A 172 4.63 5.81 11.28
N LEU A 173 5.30 5.24 12.28
CA LEU A 173 5.95 3.93 12.23
C LEU A 173 5.45 3.03 13.37
N ASP A 174 6.16 1.94 13.63
CA ASP A 174 5.97 1.01 14.73
C ASP A 174 7.13 1.06 15.74
N GLU A 175 6.84 0.91 17.04
CA GLU A 175 7.89 0.94 18.08
C GLU A 175 8.97 -0.14 17.87
N ARG A 176 8.63 -1.25 17.20
CA ARG A 176 9.56 -2.34 16.89
C ARG A 176 10.52 -1.99 15.75
N GLN A 177 10.38 -0.82 15.14
CA GLN A 177 11.31 -0.27 14.15
C GLN A 177 12.35 0.65 14.80
N LEU A 178 12.00 1.25 15.95
CA LEU A 178 12.78 2.27 16.63
C LEU A 178 13.88 1.67 17.51
N LEU A 179 15.06 2.27 17.49
CA LEU A 179 16.20 1.88 18.30
C LEU A 179 16.34 2.84 19.48
N TYR A 180 15.62 2.52 20.56
CA TYR A 180 15.65 3.31 21.79
C TYR A 180 16.99 3.16 22.50
N ASP A 181 17.85 4.16 22.36
CA ASP A 181 19.14 4.21 23.06
C ASP A 181 18.99 4.62 24.54
N PHE A 182 17.86 5.23 24.91
CA PHE A 182 17.56 5.61 26.30
C PHE A 182 16.04 5.62 26.58
N PRO A 183 15.60 5.24 27.80
CA PRO A 183 14.18 5.08 28.12
C PRO A 183 13.33 6.35 27.95
N GLN A 184 13.91 7.53 28.20
CA GLN A 184 13.17 8.81 28.13
C GLN A 184 12.69 9.17 26.72
N ALA A 185 13.22 8.52 25.68
CA ALA A 185 12.77 8.73 24.30
C ALA A 185 11.41 8.07 24.01
N LYS A 186 10.97 7.08 24.79
CA LYS A 186 9.65 6.47 24.64
C LYS A 186 8.55 7.50 24.88
N HIS A 187 7.55 7.57 23.99
CA HIS A 187 6.45 8.55 24.00
C HIS A 187 6.87 10.03 23.93
N SER A 188 8.13 10.32 23.59
CA SER A 188 8.65 11.69 23.42
C SER A 188 8.60 12.14 21.96
N CYS A 189 8.74 13.43 21.73
CA CYS A 189 8.98 13.98 20.40
C CYS A 189 10.41 13.64 19.94
N ASN A 190 10.57 12.62 19.09
CA ASN A 190 11.85 12.16 18.57
C ASN A 190 12.07 12.60 17.12
N ARG A 191 13.33 12.70 16.71
CA ARG A 191 13.78 12.98 15.34
C ARG A 191 14.34 11.74 14.67
N TYR A 192 14.17 11.69 13.36
CA TYR A 192 14.86 10.77 12.47
C TYR A 192 15.24 11.55 11.21
N SER A 193 16.54 11.76 10.99
CA SER A 193 17.01 12.63 9.91
C SER A 193 16.47 14.07 10.06
N ASN A 194 15.87 14.62 9.01
CA ASN A 194 15.28 15.96 9.01
C ASN A 194 13.83 15.97 9.53
N SER A 195 13.29 14.81 9.86
CA SER A 195 11.90 14.58 10.24
C SER A 195 11.72 14.19 11.70
N PHE A 196 10.47 14.11 12.14
CA PHE A 196 10.06 13.52 13.40
C PHE A 196 9.58 12.08 13.19
N VAL A 197 9.53 11.30 14.27
CA VAL A 197 9.10 9.91 14.21
C VAL A 197 8.30 9.51 15.44
N PHE A 198 7.20 8.77 15.22
CA PHE A 198 6.45 8.09 16.27
C PHE A 198 6.29 6.62 15.92
N GLY A 199 6.55 5.75 16.90
CA GLY A 199 6.31 4.31 16.78
C GLY A 199 5.05 3.93 17.53
N ARG A 200 4.08 3.30 16.84
CA ARG A 200 2.83 2.84 17.46
C ARG A 200 3.09 1.80 18.55
N GLU A 201 2.22 1.78 19.55
CA GLU A 201 2.08 0.66 20.50
C GLU A 201 1.42 -0.53 19.78
N TRP A 202 2.23 -1.42 19.20
CA TRP A 202 1.73 -2.49 18.32
C TRP A 202 0.71 -3.39 19.02
N SER A 203 1.02 -3.84 20.24
CA SER A 203 0.18 -4.78 21.00
C SER A 203 -1.18 -4.18 21.37
N LEU A 204 -1.22 -2.88 21.67
CA LEU A 204 -2.47 -2.16 21.96
C LEU A 204 -3.28 -1.92 20.69
N SER A 205 -2.61 -1.54 19.59
CA SER A 205 -3.24 -1.30 18.30
C SER A 205 -3.90 -2.57 17.76
N ASP A 206 -3.16 -3.69 17.79
CA ASP A 206 -3.64 -5.00 17.34
C ASP A 206 -4.74 -5.55 18.27
N ALA A 207 -4.67 -5.28 19.57
CA ALA A 207 -5.73 -5.70 20.50
C ALA A 207 -7.08 -5.04 20.21
N PHE A 208 -7.06 -3.78 19.75
CA PHE A 208 -8.25 -3.12 19.25
C PHE A 208 -8.70 -3.72 17.91
N ALA A 209 -7.80 -3.75 16.91
CA ALA A 209 -8.10 -4.15 15.54
C ALA A 209 -8.63 -5.59 15.44
N PHE A 210 -8.04 -6.51 16.20
CA PHE A 210 -8.40 -7.94 16.20
C PHE A 210 -9.29 -8.36 17.38
N ASN A 211 -9.83 -7.40 18.13
CA ASN A 211 -10.81 -7.65 19.20
C ASN A 211 -10.32 -8.65 20.27
N THR A 212 -9.06 -8.52 20.71
CA THR A 212 -8.49 -9.41 21.74
C THR A 212 -8.59 -8.84 23.15
N LEU A 213 -8.86 -7.54 23.31
CA LEU A 213 -9.16 -6.90 24.59
C LEU A 213 -10.53 -6.23 24.53
N ASP A 214 -11.28 -6.22 25.63
CA ASP A 214 -12.51 -5.42 25.74
C ASP A 214 -12.19 -3.93 25.98
N VAL A 215 -13.22 -3.09 25.99
CA VAL A 215 -13.05 -1.63 26.15
C VAL A 215 -12.36 -1.26 27.49
N PRO A 216 -12.78 -1.80 28.67
CA PRO A 216 -12.05 -1.58 29.91
C PRO A 216 -10.58 -1.99 29.82
N GLY A 217 -10.28 -3.16 29.22
CA GLY A 217 -8.91 -3.62 29.01
C GLY A 217 -8.09 -2.70 28.12
N LEU A 218 -8.67 -2.14 27.05
CA LEU A 218 -8.00 -1.15 26.19
C LEU A 218 -7.69 0.15 26.95
N VAL A 219 -8.64 0.64 27.76
CA VAL A 219 -8.44 1.84 28.60
C VAL A 219 -7.34 1.59 29.63
N GLU A 220 -7.42 0.51 30.41
CA GLU A 220 -6.42 0.16 31.43
C GLU A 220 -5.03 -0.05 30.82
N ARG A 221 -4.97 -0.73 29.67
CA ARG A 221 -3.72 -0.93 28.95
C ARG A 221 -3.11 0.38 28.48
N THR A 222 -3.92 1.30 27.97
CA THR A 222 -3.45 2.65 27.59
C THR A 222 -2.90 3.40 28.80
N LEU A 223 -3.62 3.40 29.92
CA LEU A 223 -3.20 4.07 31.16
C LEU A 223 -1.94 3.44 31.78
N SER A 224 -1.68 2.16 31.52
CA SER A 224 -0.46 1.49 31.99
C SER A 224 0.83 2.06 31.39
N TYR A 225 0.74 2.83 30.29
CA TYR A 225 1.86 3.55 29.68
C TYR A 225 2.19 4.88 30.37
N ARG A 226 1.63 5.14 31.55
CA ARG A 226 1.90 6.36 32.32
C ARG A 226 3.39 6.50 32.62
N ASP A 227 3.94 7.66 32.30
CA ASP A 227 5.32 8.04 32.61
C ASP A 227 5.34 8.96 33.84
N ASP A 228 5.54 8.38 35.02
CA ASP A 228 5.55 9.13 36.29
C ASP A 228 6.63 10.22 36.34
N HIS A 229 7.75 10.06 35.63
CA HIS A 229 8.80 11.07 35.57
C HIS A 229 8.31 12.31 34.82
N LYS A 230 7.71 12.13 33.63
CA LYS A 230 7.16 13.23 32.84
C LYS A 230 5.93 13.87 33.48
N GLU A 231 5.07 13.09 34.15
CA GLU A 231 3.96 13.61 34.95
C GLU A 231 4.47 14.56 36.05
N ASN A 232 5.47 14.14 36.83
CA ASN A 232 6.05 14.96 37.91
C ASN A 232 6.74 16.23 37.39
N LEU A 233 7.34 16.17 36.20
CA LEU A 233 8.02 17.32 35.58
C LEU A 233 7.07 18.29 34.87
N GLY A 234 5.79 17.97 34.74
CA GLY A 234 4.89 18.83 34.01
C GLY A 234 5.07 18.73 32.47
N ILE A 235 5.54 17.60 31.95
CA ILE A 235 5.88 17.40 30.52
C ILE A 235 4.87 16.49 29.82
N PRO A 236 4.13 16.97 28.80
CA PRO A 236 3.26 16.12 27.99
C PRO A 236 4.03 15.03 27.22
N TYR A 237 3.44 13.85 27.07
CA TYR A 237 4.00 12.72 26.30
C TYR A 237 2.88 12.01 25.53
N LEU A 238 3.21 11.41 24.37
CA LEU A 238 2.21 10.88 23.46
C LEU A 238 2.26 9.35 23.39
N VAL A 239 1.17 8.72 23.83
CA VAL A 239 0.88 7.33 23.49
C VAL A 239 0.26 7.31 22.10
N PHE A 240 0.97 6.73 21.14
CA PHE A 240 0.57 6.67 19.74
C PHE A 240 0.17 5.24 19.36
N THR A 241 -0.93 5.10 18.63
CA THR A 241 -1.43 3.83 18.10
C THR A 241 -1.80 4.00 16.64
N ALA A 242 -1.76 2.92 15.86
CA ALA A 242 -2.16 2.96 14.46
C ALA A 242 -2.65 1.59 13.95
N SER A 243 -3.66 1.63 13.10
CA SER A 243 -4.31 0.46 12.50
C SER A 243 -4.83 0.79 11.10
N ASP A 244 -5.17 -0.23 10.31
CA ASP A 244 -5.94 0.00 9.09
C ASP A 244 -7.30 0.63 9.42
N LEU A 245 -7.82 1.53 8.59
CA LEU A 245 -9.14 2.13 8.74
C LEU A 245 -10.22 1.05 8.68
N GLU A 246 -10.01 0.04 7.84
CA GLU A 246 -10.83 -1.16 7.70
C GLU A 246 -10.95 -1.95 9.00
N SER A 247 -10.03 -1.80 9.96
CA SER A 247 -10.16 -2.41 11.29
C SER A 247 -11.38 -1.90 12.07
N LEU A 248 -11.93 -0.73 11.72
CA LEU A 248 -13.20 -0.24 12.24
C LEU A 248 -14.42 -1.02 11.72
N LEU A 249 -14.21 -1.89 10.73
CA LEU A 249 -15.23 -2.71 10.08
C LEU A 249 -14.95 -4.22 10.23
N GLY A 250 -13.86 -4.60 10.90
CA GLY A 250 -13.45 -6.00 11.06
C GLY A 250 -14.44 -6.87 11.84
N ASN A 251 -15.38 -6.25 12.59
CA ASN A 251 -16.58 -6.91 13.09
C ASN A 251 -17.70 -5.87 13.36
N PRO A 252 -18.96 -6.30 13.55
CA PRO A 252 -20.09 -5.39 13.66
C PRO A 252 -20.05 -4.38 14.83
N LYS A 253 -19.18 -4.57 15.83
CA LYS A 253 -19.11 -3.72 17.04
C LYS A 253 -17.88 -2.80 17.08
N GLN A 254 -17.01 -2.84 16.07
CA GLN A 254 -15.73 -2.12 16.10
C GLN A 254 -15.88 -0.60 16.26
N LEU A 255 -16.81 0.02 15.53
CA LEU A 255 -17.08 1.46 15.64
C LEU A 255 -17.46 1.87 17.07
N ASP A 256 -18.36 1.10 17.70
CA ASP A 256 -18.83 1.38 19.06
C ASP A 256 -17.72 1.12 20.09
N ARG A 257 -16.91 0.07 19.88
CA ARG A 257 -15.74 -0.22 20.72
C ARG A 257 -14.71 0.90 20.67
N PHE A 258 -14.41 1.42 19.48
CA PHE A 258 -13.44 2.52 19.34
C PHE A 258 -13.94 3.78 20.04
N THR A 259 -15.22 4.12 19.84
CA THR A 259 -15.85 5.28 20.48
C THR A 259 -15.79 5.17 22.00
N ALA A 260 -16.23 4.03 22.55
CA ALA A 260 -16.22 3.80 23.99
C ALA A 260 -14.80 3.75 24.59
N TRP A 261 -13.80 3.29 23.81
CA TRP A 261 -12.40 3.38 24.22
C TRP A 261 -11.95 4.84 24.32
N MET A 262 -12.22 5.67 23.30
CA MET A 262 -11.86 7.09 23.31
C MET A 262 -12.54 7.84 24.46
N ASP A 263 -13.85 7.65 24.65
CA ASP A 263 -14.61 8.25 25.76
C ASP A 263 -14.06 7.81 27.12
N GLY A 264 -13.65 6.55 27.23
CA GLY A 264 -13.02 5.99 28.42
C GLY A 264 -11.67 6.64 28.76
N LEU A 265 -10.87 7.03 27.75
CA LEU A 265 -9.62 7.76 27.96
C LEU A 265 -9.87 9.21 28.38
N GLU A 266 -10.82 9.90 27.75
CA GLU A 266 -11.20 11.27 28.11
C GLU A 266 -11.76 11.35 29.53
N GLY A 267 -12.63 10.41 29.91
CA GLY A 267 -13.16 10.29 31.27
C GLY A 267 -12.09 10.06 32.35
N ARG A 268 -10.87 9.67 31.94
CA ARG A 268 -9.69 9.50 32.81
C ARG A 268 -8.71 10.67 32.70
N GLY A 269 -9.06 11.72 31.94
CA GLY A 269 -8.28 12.95 31.80
C GLY A 269 -7.05 12.81 30.89
N VAL A 270 -7.09 11.89 29.93
CA VAL A 270 -6.11 11.79 28.83
C VAL A 270 -6.64 12.63 27.66
N GLU A 271 -5.90 13.69 27.31
CA GLU A 271 -6.24 14.55 26.16
C GLU A 271 -5.85 13.85 24.85
N ARG A 272 -6.72 13.93 23.85
CA ARG A 272 -6.47 13.39 22.51
C ARG A 272 -5.93 14.48 21.60
N VAL A 273 -4.79 14.21 20.96
CA VAL A 273 -4.11 15.15 20.05
C VAL A 273 -3.32 14.32 19.04
N SER A 274 -3.32 14.70 17.77
CA SER A 274 -2.60 13.92 16.75
C SER A 274 -1.08 13.99 16.98
N ALA A 275 -0.32 13.09 16.35
CA ALA A 275 1.14 13.14 16.40
C ALA A 275 1.70 14.45 15.83
N MET A 276 1.10 14.95 14.74
CA MET A 276 1.53 16.18 14.07
C MET A 276 1.26 17.42 14.92
N GLU A 277 0.06 17.52 15.51
CA GLU A 277 -0.29 18.61 16.39
C GLU A 277 0.52 18.56 17.69
N PHE A 278 0.78 17.37 18.24
CA PHE A 278 1.65 17.20 19.39
C PHE A 278 3.06 17.77 19.13
N VAL A 279 3.66 17.46 17.98
CA VAL A 279 4.94 18.03 17.55
C VAL A 279 4.83 19.54 17.39
N ALA A 280 3.79 20.04 16.73
CA ALA A 280 3.60 21.48 16.53
C ALA A 280 3.51 22.24 17.86
N LYS A 281 2.73 21.73 18.84
CA LYS A 281 2.60 22.31 20.18
C LYS A 281 3.89 22.25 20.99
N LYS A 282 4.69 21.20 20.83
CA LYS A 282 6.04 21.10 21.43
C LYS A 282 7.00 22.13 20.84
N LEU A 283 6.93 22.35 19.52
CA LEU A 283 7.78 23.32 18.81
C LEU A 283 7.37 24.78 19.09
N SER A 284 6.08 25.05 19.25
CA SER A 284 5.57 26.40 19.58
C SER A 284 5.82 26.80 21.04
N GLY A 285 6.11 25.82 21.91
CA GLY A 285 6.29 26.03 23.35
C GLY A 285 4.99 25.92 24.16
N GLU A 286 3.86 25.62 23.52
CA GLU A 286 2.59 25.34 24.21
C GLU A 286 2.71 24.08 25.09
N PHE A 287 3.32 23.02 24.58
CA PHE A 287 3.69 21.85 25.38
C PHE A 287 5.13 21.97 25.86
N ARG A 288 5.29 21.89 27.20
CA ARG A 288 6.62 21.82 27.83
C ARG A 288 7.41 20.64 27.28
N ARG A 289 8.72 20.82 27.14
CA ARG A 289 9.66 19.83 26.63
C ARG A 289 10.63 19.36 27.71
N LEU A 290 11.10 18.12 27.59
CA LEU A 290 12.39 17.73 28.20
C LEU A 290 13.51 18.54 27.54
N ASP A 291 14.63 18.71 28.26
CA ASP A 291 15.82 19.34 27.67
C ASP A 291 16.29 18.51 26.46
N GLY A 292 16.32 19.14 25.29
CA GLY A 292 16.64 18.49 24.01
C GLY A 292 15.49 17.76 23.32
N GLU A 293 14.28 17.68 23.91
CA GLU A 293 13.13 17.01 23.27
C GLU A 293 12.77 17.70 21.94
N CYS A 294 12.26 16.92 20.98
CA CYS A 294 12.17 17.28 19.55
C CYS A 294 13.52 17.47 18.86
N SER A 295 14.64 17.14 19.52
CA SER A 295 15.99 17.03 18.92
C SER A 295 16.67 15.68 19.25
N PHE A 296 15.96 14.78 19.93
CA PHE A 296 16.44 13.44 20.24
C PHE A 296 16.49 12.60 18.96
N GLU A 297 17.69 12.28 18.50
CA GLU A 297 17.85 11.37 17.37
C GLU A 297 17.40 9.96 17.78
N MET A 298 16.56 9.36 16.93
CA MET A 298 16.00 8.03 17.10
C MET A 298 16.29 7.22 15.83
N PRO A 299 17.31 6.36 15.84
CA PRO A 299 17.60 5.52 14.69
C PRO A 299 16.43 4.56 14.41
N VAL A 300 16.17 4.35 13.12
CA VAL A 300 15.17 3.40 12.63
C VAL A 300 15.88 2.31 11.85
N LYS A 301 15.54 1.05 12.10
CA LYS A 301 16.14 -0.09 11.39
C LYS A 301 15.69 -0.08 9.93
N ASP A 302 16.66 -0.06 9.01
CA ASP A 302 16.36 -0.16 7.57
C ASP A 302 15.58 -1.45 7.26
N TYR A 303 14.59 -1.32 6.38
CA TYR A 303 13.64 -2.35 5.97
C TYR A 303 12.73 -2.88 7.08
N SER A 304 12.75 -2.30 8.28
CA SER A 304 11.75 -2.61 9.31
C SER A 304 10.36 -2.12 8.90
N SER A 305 9.31 -2.69 9.49
CA SER A 305 7.90 -2.46 9.13
C SER A 305 6.98 -2.53 10.35
N TRP A 306 5.70 -2.21 10.18
CA TRP A 306 4.71 -2.39 11.23
C TRP A 306 4.06 -3.78 11.28
N SER A 307 4.27 -4.61 10.26
CA SER A 307 3.44 -5.81 9.99
C SER A 307 4.23 -7.07 9.60
N ASP A 308 5.56 -7.12 9.77
CA ASP A 308 6.37 -8.32 9.50
C ASP A 308 5.92 -9.56 10.31
N TYR A 309 6.39 -10.74 9.91
CA TYR A 309 6.28 -11.97 10.69
C TYR A 309 7.17 -11.90 11.94
N PHE A 310 6.67 -11.27 12.99
CA PHE A 310 7.45 -11.00 14.20
C PHE A 310 7.87 -12.27 14.95
N ASP A 311 7.12 -13.37 14.81
CA ASP A 311 7.49 -14.70 15.31
C ASP A 311 8.78 -15.25 14.71
N LEU A 312 9.22 -14.72 13.55
CA LEU A 312 10.46 -15.08 12.88
C LEU A 312 11.62 -14.11 13.14
N SER A 313 11.38 -13.05 13.93
CA SER A 313 12.40 -12.06 14.28
C SER A 313 13.56 -12.69 15.06
N LEU A 314 14.78 -12.28 14.74
CA LEU A 314 16.01 -12.73 15.42
C LEU A 314 16.58 -11.70 16.39
N ASP A 315 16.10 -10.45 16.33
CA ASP A 315 16.65 -9.31 17.07
C ASP A 315 15.57 -8.54 17.87
N GLY A 316 14.34 -9.07 17.92
CA GLY A 316 13.21 -8.40 18.58
C GLY A 316 12.73 -7.16 17.83
N LYS A 317 13.13 -6.99 16.57
CA LYS A 317 12.70 -5.93 15.66
C LYS A 317 12.03 -6.52 14.42
N THR A 318 11.21 -5.73 13.75
CA THR A 318 10.62 -6.12 12.46
C THR A 318 11.64 -5.99 11.33
N SER A 319 11.31 -6.57 10.18
CA SER A 319 11.97 -6.44 8.88
C SER A 319 10.87 -6.32 7.80
N ASP A 320 11.22 -6.63 6.57
CA ASP A 320 10.38 -6.77 5.39
C ASP A 320 10.28 -8.23 4.93
N SER A 321 10.60 -9.18 5.82
CA SER A 321 10.68 -10.62 5.51
C SER A 321 9.36 -11.12 4.92
N ARG A 322 8.23 -10.59 5.41
CA ARG A 322 6.89 -10.86 4.89
C ARG A 322 6.81 -10.71 3.38
N TRP A 323 7.31 -9.61 2.81
CA TRP A 323 7.19 -9.33 1.38
C TRP A 323 8.33 -9.89 0.55
N LEU A 324 9.49 -10.18 1.17
CA LEU A 324 10.63 -10.78 0.48
C LEU A 324 10.56 -12.30 0.40
N GLY A 325 9.98 -12.96 1.41
CA GLY A 325 9.97 -14.42 1.53
C GLY A 325 11.26 -15.03 2.09
N TYR A 326 12.21 -14.20 2.52
CA TYR A 326 13.40 -14.61 3.26
C TYR A 326 13.75 -13.61 4.36
N ARG A 327 14.51 -14.06 5.37
CA ARG A 327 14.99 -13.19 6.44
C ARG A 327 16.30 -12.54 6.04
N ARG A 328 16.40 -11.20 6.15
CA ARG A 328 17.64 -10.47 5.84
C ARG A 328 18.83 -10.88 6.73
N ALA A 329 18.56 -11.22 7.99
CA ALA A 329 19.59 -11.50 8.99
C ALA A 329 20.46 -12.73 8.67
N ASP A 330 19.91 -13.75 8.01
CA ASP A 330 20.61 -15.00 7.69
C ASP A 330 20.39 -15.48 6.24
N GLY A 331 19.69 -14.69 5.43
CA GLY A 331 19.36 -14.99 4.04
C GLY A 331 18.37 -16.13 3.86
N ARG A 332 17.78 -16.68 4.93
CA ARG A 332 17.03 -17.95 4.86
C ARG A 332 15.60 -17.76 4.38
N VAL A 333 15.21 -18.56 3.39
CA VAL A 333 13.84 -18.65 2.89
C VAL A 333 13.01 -19.49 3.85
N PHE A 334 11.84 -19.00 4.23
CA PHE A 334 10.96 -19.66 5.20
C PHE A 334 9.63 -20.09 4.57
N ALA A 335 8.84 -20.84 5.33
CA ALA A 335 7.49 -21.23 4.97
C ALA A 335 6.47 -20.66 5.96
N ARG A 336 5.24 -20.45 5.49
CA ARG A 336 4.10 -20.05 6.31
C ARG A 336 2.96 -21.04 6.15
N GLU A 337 2.09 -21.11 7.14
CA GLU A 337 0.89 -21.93 7.05
C GLU A 337 -0.24 -21.15 6.36
N ALA A 338 -0.86 -21.77 5.37
CA ALA A 338 -2.10 -21.30 4.75
C ALA A 338 -3.02 -22.51 4.52
N ARG A 339 -4.27 -22.41 4.97
CA ARG A 339 -5.30 -23.47 4.83
C ARG A 339 -4.80 -24.86 5.32
N GLY A 340 -4.09 -24.90 6.45
CA GLY A 340 -3.54 -26.12 7.04
C GLY A 340 -2.35 -26.74 6.29
N LYS A 341 -1.77 -26.02 5.32
CA LYS A 341 -0.59 -26.45 4.57
C LYS A 341 0.56 -25.48 4.75
N ARG A 342 1.78 -26.00 4.83
CA ARG A 342 3.00 -25.18 4.82
C ARG A 342 3.39 -24.84 3.38
N ILE A 343 3.47 -23.55 3.09
CA ILE A 343 3.79 -23.01 1.77
C ILE A 343 5.12 -22.27 1.86
N SER A 344 6.10 -22.67 1.04
CA SER A 344 7.36 -21.94 0.90
C SER A 344 7.09 -20.52 0.40
N GLN A 345 7.73 -19.54 1.03
CA GLN A 345 7.62 -18.14 0.63
C GLN A 345 8.59 -17.75 -0.50
N LEU A 346 9.30 -18.73 -1.10
CA LEU A 346 10.23 -18.51 -2.22
C LEU A 346 9.60 -17.78 -3.41
N TRP A 347 8.30 -17.98 -3.63
CA TRP A 347 7.56 -17.28 -4.68
C TRP A 347 7.61 -15.76 -4.51
N LYS A 348 7.70 -15.24 -3.28
CA LYS A 348 7.82 -13.80 -3.02
C LYS A 348 9.16 -13.24 -3.46
N VAL A 349 10.23 -14.03 -3.32
CA VAL A 349 11.57 -13.68 -3.84
C VAL A 349 11.49 -13.51 -5.36
N ALA A 350 10.93 -14.52 -6.02
CA ALA A 350 10.79 -14.53 -7.47
C ALA A 350 9.87 -13.40 -7.96
N PHE A 351 8.74 -13.17 -7.30
CA PHE A 351 7.79 -12.12 -7.67
C PHE A 351 8.40 -10.73 -7.48
N THR A 352 9.13 -10.50 -6.39
CA THR A 352 9.84 -9.23 -6.14
C THR A 352 10.88 -8.98 -7.22
N ARG A 353 11.78 -9.95 -7.47
CA ARG A 353 12.80 -9.84 -8.51
C ARG A 353 12.20 -9.66 -9.90
N LEU A 354 11.10 -10.34 -10.21
CA LEU A 354 10.41 -10.17 -11.47
C LEU A 354 9.94 -8.74 -11.66
N PHE A 355 9.19 -8.20 -10.69
CA PHE A 355 8.65 -6.85 -10.79
C PHE A 355 9.77 -5.79 -10.80
N GLU A 356 10.88 -5.99 -10.09
CA GLU A 356 12.07 -5.14 -10.25
C GLU A 356 12.62 -5.15 -11.68
N GLU A 357 12.69 -6.31 -12.35
CA GLU A 357 13.11 -6.40 -13.76
C GLU A 357 12.07 -5.76 -14.70
N LEU A 358 10.77 -5.98 -14.48
CA LEU A 358 9.69 -5.44 -15.31
C LEU A 358 9.56 -3.91 -15.17
N ASN A 359 9.67 -3.38 -13.95
CA ASN A 359 9.66 -1.94 -13.70
C ASN A 359 10.79 -1.25 -14.46
N ARG A 360 12.00 -1.83 -14.41
CA ARG A 360 13.16 -1.32 -15.15
C ARG A 360 12.98 -1.39 -16.66
N ALA A 361 12.38 -2.47 -17.17
CA ALA A 361 12.08 -2.59 -18.59
C ALA A 361 11.07 -1.52 -19.04
N VAL A 362 9.96 -1.35 -18.31
CA VAL A 362 8.95 -0.33 -18.60
C VAL A 362 9.55 1.08 -18.50
N ARG A 363 10.28 1.39 -17.42
CA ARG A 363 10.96 2.68 -17.25
C ARG A 363 11.91 2.94 -18.41
N LEU A 364 12.72 1.97 -18.82
CA LEU A 364 13.62 2.13 -19.95
C LEU A 364 12.86 2.47 -21.24
N GLY A 365 11.79 1.74 -21.55
CA GLY A 365 10.95 2.02 -22.72
C GLY A 365 10.34 3.42 -22.67
N VAL A 366 9.78 3.81 -21.53
CA VAL A 366 9.19 5.14 -21.30
C VAL A 366 10.23 6.24 -21.44
N LEU A 367 11.40 6.10 -20.82
CA LEU A 367 12.47 7.09 -20.90
C LEU A 367 13.04 7.21 -22.32
N ARG A 368 13.15 6.10 -23.07
CA ARG A 368 13.57 6.13 -24.48
C ARG A 368 12.55 6.86 -25.34
N GLY A 369 11.27 6.51 -25.21
CA GLY A 369 10.21 7.19 -25.94
C GLY A 369 10.15 8.69 -25.61
N LEU A 370 10.21 9.07 -24.32
CA LEU A 370 10.21 10.47 -23.91
C LEU A 370 11.45 11.24 -24.38
N ALA A 371 12.62 10.59 -24.45
CA ALA A 371 13.83 11.20 -24.99
C ALA A 371 13.71 11.51 -26.50
N GLU A 372 13.06 10.64 -27.28
CA GLU A 372 12.78 10.90 -28.71
C GLU A 372 11.87 12.12 -28.90
N LEU A 373 11.01 12.41 -27.92
CA LEU A 373 10.13 13.59 -27.90
C LEU A 373 10.80 14.84 -27.28
N ASN A 374 12.09 14.77 -26.92
CA ASN A 374 12.82 15.82 -26.21
C ASN A 374 12.11 16.28 -24.91
N ALA A 375 11.43 15.37 -24.21
CA ALA A 375 10.71 15.66 -22.98
C ALA A 375 11.64 15.67 -21.75
N ARG A 376 11.22 16.36 -20.68
CA ARG A 376 11.80 16.27 -19.33
C ARG A 376 11.07 15.16 -18.55
N PRO A 377 11.64 13.94 -18.43
CA PRO A 377 10.84 12.77 -18.08
C PRO A 377 10.29 12.79 -16.66
N GLU A 378 11.10 13.12 -15.65
CA GLU A 378 10.63 13.12 -14.26
C GLU A 378 9.51 14.14 -14.03
N GLU A 379 9.63 15.34 -14.61
CA GLU A 379 8.59 16.37 -14.49
C GLU A 379 7.30 15.98 -15.21
N PHE A 380 7.40 15.45 -16.44
CA PHE A 380 6.24 14.94 -17.17
C PHE A 380 5.52 13.83 -16.40
N LEU A 381 6.26 12.85 -15.90
CA LEU A 381 5.69 11.70 -15.19
C LEU A 381 5.02 12.12 -13.87
N VAL A 382 5.53 13.13 -13.15
CA VAL A 382 4.82 13.68 -11.98
C VAL A 382 3.53 14.38 -12.41
N ARG A 383 3.59 15.27 -13.42
CA ARG A 383 2.40 15.99 -13.89
C ARG A 383 1.35 15.10 -14.54
N TYR A 384 1.75 13.94 -15.07
CA TYR A 384 0.81 12.97 -15.61
C TYR A 384 -0.17 12.43 -14.54
N ALA A 385 0.14 12.58 -13.24
CA ALA A 385 -0.84 12.34 -12.17
C ALA A 385 -2.13 13.15 -12.38
N ARG A 386 -2.04 14.36 -12.95
CA ARG A 386 -3.21 15.21 -13.29
C ARG A 386 -4.10 14.60 -14.37
N VAL A 387 -3.60 13.67 -15.16
CA VAL A 387 -4.39 12.86 -16.09
C VAL A 387 -4.96 11.64 -15.39
N PHE A 388 -4.10 10.89 -14.67
CA PHE A 388 -4.49 9.64 -14.04
C PHE A 388 -5.58 9.84 -12.97
N PHE A 389 -5.43 10.87 -12.14
CA PHE A 389 -6.36 11.24 -11.08
C PHE A 389 -7.19 12.49 -11.44
N ARG A 390 -7.47 12.73 -12.73
CA ARG A 390 -8.13 13.97 -13.19
C ARG A 390 -9.38 14.33 -12.40
N ASP A 391 -10.29 13.38 -12.20
CA ASP A 391 -11.57 13.64 -11.50
C ASP A 391 -11.35 14.19 -10.08
N TYR A 392 -10.30 13.74 -9.39
CA TYR A 392 -9.92 14.23 -8.07
C TYR A 392 -9.37 15.65 -8.14
N TYR A 393 -8.43 15.91 -9.05
CA TYR A 393 -7.86 17.25 -9.19
C TYR A 393 -8.88 18.29 -9.66
N ASP A 394 -9.78 17.91 -10.57
CA ASP A 394 -10.90 18.73 -11.03
C ASP A 394 -11.86 19.05 -9.86
N HIS A 395 -12.12 18.09 -8.97
CA HIS A 395 -12.95 18.32 -7.78
C HIS A 395 -12.40 19.45 -6.90
N PHE A 396 -11.08 19.53 -6.74
CA PHE A 396 -10.41 20.60 -5.97
C PHE A 396 -10.08 21.85 -6.81
N GLY A 397 -10.52 21.92 -8.07
CA GLY A 397 -10.26 23.04 -8.95
C GLY A 397 -8.76 23.24 -9.26
N LEU A 398 -7.98 22.17 -9.24
CA LEU A 398 -6.56 22.21 -9.58
C LEU A 398 -6.35 22.03 -11.09
N GLU A 399 -5.23 22.54 -11.59
CA GLU A 399 -4.89 22.49 -13.02
C GLU A 399 -4.75 21.05 -13.54
N THR A 400 -5.48 20.73 -14.61
CA THR A 400 -5.51 19.41 -15.28
C THR A 400 -5.49 19.50 -16.82
N SER A 401 -5.30 20.71 -17.38
CA SER A 401 -5.22 20.92 -18.82
C SER A 401 -4.05 20.17 -19.45
N MET A 402 -4.22 19.81 -20.72
CA MET A 402 -3.16 19.14 -21.49
C MET A 402 -1.94 20.05 -21.66
N ASP A 403 -2.13 21.37 -21.75
CA ASP A 403 -1.03 22.33 -21.82
C ASP A 403 -0.13 22.23 -20.58
N TYR A 404 -0.71 22.15 -19.38
CA TYR A 404 0.06 21.98 -18.14
C TYR A 404 0.81 20.64 -18.10
N VAL A 405 0.13 19.55 -18.46
CA VAL A 405 0.68 18.19 -18.41
C VAL A 405 1.78 18.00 -19.45
N LEU A 406 1.60 18.53 -20.66
CA LEU A 406 2.50 18.36 -21.80
C LEU A 406 3.58 19.43 -21.90
N GLU A 407 3.57 20.49 -21.09
CA GLU A 407 4.65 21.50 -21.05
C GLU A 407 6.05 20.87 -20.94
N PRO A 408 6.29 19.87 -20.07
CA PRO A 408 7.60 19.20 -20.02
C PRO A 408 7.89 18.30 -21.23
N ALA A 409 6.90 18.00 -22.07
CA ALA A 409 7.00 17.21 -23.29
C ALA A 409 6.76 18.04 -24.57
N ASN A 410 6.94 19.37 -24.50
CA ASN A 410 6.79 20.30 -25.62
C ASN A 410 5.44 20.22 -26.35
N GLY A 411 4.36 19.82 -25.65
CA GLY A 411 3.04 19.67 -26.26
C GLY A 411 2.81 18.37 -27.04
N ASP A 412 3.75 17.41 -27.06
CA ASP A 412 3.61 16.19 -27.85
C ASP A 412 2.70 15.16 -27.18
N GLU A 413 1.50 14.96 -27.75
CA GLU A 413 0.50 14.03 -27.22
C GLU A 413 0.96 12.56 -27.18
N LYS A 414 1.97 12.15 -27.96
CA LYS A 414 2.52 10.78 -27.87
C LYS A 414 3.12 10.49 -26.50
N ALA A 415 3.52 11.51 -25.75
CA ALA A 415 4.00 11.37 -24.39
C ALA A 415 2.92 10.81 -23.46
N LEU A 416 1.64 11.12 -23.69
CA LEU A 416 0.52 10.67 -22.85
C LEU A 416 0.43 9.15 -22.78
N ARG A 417 0.65 8.47 -23.90
CA ARG A 417 0.67 7.00 -23.93
C ARG A 417 1.82 6.43 -23.08
N LEU A 418 2.98 7.08 -23.08
CA LEU A 418 4.11 6.68 -22.24
C LEU A 418 3.85 6.95 -20.75
N GLY A 419 3.20 8.08 -20.43
CA GLY A 419 2.72 8.39 -19.09
C GLY A 419 1.74 7.33 -18.58
N ARG A 420 0.76 6.96 -19.41
CA ARG A 420 -0.19 5.88 -19.12
C ARG A 420 0.52 4.57 -18.80
N ILE A 421 1.41 4.12 -19.68
CA ILE A 421 2.19 2.90 -19.53
C ILE A 421 2.98 2.91 -18.22
N TYR A 422 3.62 4.03 -17.89
CA TYR A 422 4.37 4.18 -16.64
C TYR A 422 3.44 4.05 -15.43
N TYR A 423 2.28 4.71 -15.44
CA TYR A 423 1.32 4.65 -14.32
C TYR A 423 0.65 3.28 -14.19
N LEU A 424 0.46 2.53 -15.29
CA LEU A 424 0.06 1.13 -15.22
C LEU A 424 1.13 0.29 -14.53
N MET A 425 2.40 0.51 -14.84
CA MET A 425 3.49 -0.16 -14.12
C MET A 425 3.48 0.22 -12.64
N LEU A 426 3.30 1.50 -12.27
CA LEU A 426 3.20 1.89 -10.86
C LEU A 426 2.02 1.23 -10.15
N LEU A 427 0.84 1.21 -10.77
CA LEU A 427 -0.37 0.55 -10.25
C LEU A 427 -0.14 -0.96 -10.05
N ALA A 428 0.63 -1.59 -10.93
CA ALA A 428 0.95 -3.01 -10.83
C ALA A 428 1.92 -3.37 -9.68
N ASN A 429 2.41 -2.39 -8.90
CA ASN A 429 3.37 -2.61 -7.81
C ASN A 429 2.75 -2.66 -6.41
N HIS A 430 1.43 -2.86 -6.28
CA HIS A 430 0.79 -3.07 -4.98
C HIS A 430 1.56 -4.08 -4.11
N SER A 431 1.73 -3.78 -2.83
CA SER A 431 2.37 -4.68 -1.87
C SER A 431 1.52 -5.92 -1.55
N CYS A 432 0.20 -5.80 -1.69
CA CYS A 432 -0.80 -6.79 -1.23
C CYS A 432 -0.52 -8.24 -1.60
N PRO A 433 -0.11 -8.59 -2.85
CA PRO A 433 0.14 -9.98 -3.18
C PRO A 433 1.13 -10.61 -2.20
N ARG A 434 2.23 -9.90 -1.91
CA ARG A 434 3.32 -10.40 -1.07
C ARG A 434 3.04 -10.27 0.43
N PHE A 435 1.92 -9.66 0.84
CA PHE A 435 1.51 -9.66 2.24
C PHE A 435 1.03 -11.05 2.69
N TRP A 436 0.28 -11.73 1.82
CA TRP A 436 -0.37 -13.02 2.09
C TRP A 436 0.57 -14.20 1.93
N GLU A 437 0.23 -15.33 2.56
CA GLU A 437 1.06 -16.54 2.59
C GLU A 437 1.05 -17.30 1.24
N ASN A 438 -0.07 -17.25 0.51
CA ASN A 438 -0.28 -17.90 -0.78
C ASN A 438 -0.27 -16.89 -1.94
N LEU A 439 0.20 -17.32 -3.11
CA LEU A 439 0.31 -16.47 -4.31
C LEU A 439 -1.04 -16.30 -5.02
N ASP A 440 -1.86 -17.36 -5.12
CA ASP A 440 -3.11 -17.36 -5.91
C ASP A 440 -4.21 -16.54 -5.21
N THR A 441 -4.17 -15.22 -5.43
CA THR A 441 -5.08 -14.24 -4.85
C THR A 441 -5.51 -13.20 -5.89
N ARG A 442 -6.65 -12.54 -5.67
CA ARG A 442 -7.18 -11.52 -6.59
C ARG A 442 -6.21 -10.36 -6.83
N VAL A 443 -5.42 -10.01 -5.82
CA VAL A 443 -4.42 -8.95 -5.89
C VAL A 443 -3.19 -9.35 -6.70
N ALA A 444 -2.74 -10.62 -6.62
CA ALA A 444 -1.65 -11.11 -7.47
C ALA A 444 -2.09 -11.11 -8.94
N PHE A 445 -3.32 -11.53 -9.21
CA PHE A 445 -3.93 -11.45 -10.53
C PHE A 445 -4.00 -10.00 -11.04
N GLY A 446 -4.46 -9.06 -10.20
CA GLY A 446 -4.54 -7.64 -10.52
C GLY A 446 -3.19 -7.06 -10.92
N ASN A 447 -2.16 -7.21 -10.08
CA ASN A 447 -0.80 -6.72 -10.39
C ASN A 447 -0.30 -7.24 -11.74
N VAL A 448 -0.43 -8.55 -11.97
CA VAL A 448 0.08 -9.17 -13.20
C VAL A 448 -0.74 -8.73 -14.42
N SER A 449 -2.05 -8.59 -14.30
CA SER A 449 -2.91 -8.16 -15.41
C SER A 449 -2.59 -6.72 -15.81
N VAL A 450 -2.43 -5.82 -14.85
CA VAL A 450 -2.06 -4.42 -15.10
C VAL A 450 -0.64 -4.32 -15.70
N MET A 451 0.33 -5.08 -15.16
CA MET A 451 1.68 -5.11 -15.73
C MET A 451 1.71 -5.67 -17.16
N ALA A 452 0.96 -6.75 -17.41
CA ALA A 452 0.81 -7.33 -18.76
C ALA A 452 0.25 -6.29 -19.74
N LYS A 453 -0.72 -5.48 -19.32
CA LYS A 453 -1.25 -4.38 -20.13
C LYS A 453 -0.15 -3.37 -20.49
N ALA A 454 0.64 -2.92 -19.51
CA ALA A 454 1.73 -1.96 -19.74
C ALA A 454 2.76 -2.49 -20.75
N LEU A 455 3.16 -3.76 -20.60
CA LEU A 455 4.12 -4.41 -21.51
C LEU A 455 3.56 -4.55 -22.93
N ILE A 456 2.30 -4.97 -23.09
CA ILE A 456 1.68 -5.10 -24.41
C ILE A 456 1.50 -3.72 -25.07
N GLU A 457 1.12 -2.69 -24.31
CA GLU A 457 1.04 -1.33 -24.84
C GLU A 457 2.40 -0.80 -25.30
N LEU A 458 3.51 -1.16 -24.63
CA LEU A 458 4.89 -0.87 -25.06
C LEU A 458 5.31 -1.65 -26.30
N MET A 459 5.02 -2.96 -26.38
CA MET A 459 5.29 -3.75 -27.59
C MET A 459 4.65 -3.12 -28.83
N ARG A 460 3.43 -2.61 -28.68
CA ARG A 460 2.70 -1.89 -29.75
C ARG A 460 3.26 -0.49 -30.00
N TYR A 461 3.80 0.19 -28.99
CA TYR A 461 4.39 1.54 -29.16
C TYR A 461 5.69 1.46 -29.97
N PHE A 462 6.51 0.44 -29.68
CA PHE A 462 7.78 0.18 -30.35
C PHE A 462 7.67 -0.86 -31.47
N ASP A 463 6.51 -0.97 -32.12
CA ASP A 463 6.31 -1.96 -33.19
C ASP A 463 7.31 -1.77 -34.35
N GLY A 464 7.97 -2.86 -34.75
CA GLY A 464 9.05 -2.84 -35.75
C GLY A 464 10.41 -2.28 -35.27
N SER A 465 10.55 -1.91 -33.99
CA SER A 465 11.82 -1.51 -33.37
C SER A 465 12.50 -2.69 -32.67
N GLU A 466 13.84 -2.67 -32.59
CA GLU A 466 14.60 -3.64 -31.79
C GLU A 466 14.17 -3.66 -30.31
N LEU A 467 13.65 -2.54 -29.78
CA LEU A 467 13.14 -2.46 -28.41
C LEU A 467 11.90 -3.32 -28.17
N GLN A 468 11.14 -3.65 -29.22
CA GLN A 468 9.96 -4.53 -29.07
C GLN A 468 10.33 -5.88 -28.46
N GLY A 469 11.48 -6.44 -28.84
CA GLY A 469 11.98 -7.73 -28.36
C GLY A 469 12.19 -7.76 -26.85
N LEU A 470 12.63 -6.65 -26.25
CA LEU A 470 12.80 -6.52 -24.80
C LEU A 470 11.47 -6.68 -24.07
N PHE A 471 10.41 -6.05 -24.57
CA PHE A 471 9.09 -6.12 -23.93
C PHE A 471 8.43 -7.48 -24.14
N ILE A 472 8.66 -8.11 -25.30
CA ILE A 472 8.27 -9.50 -25.55
C ILE A 472 8.93 -10.42 -24.52
N GLU A 473 10.26 -10.33 -24.32
CA GLU A 473 10.97 -11.13 -23.32
C GLU A 473 10.42 -10.90 -21.91
N ALA A 474 10.19 -9.65 -21.54
CA ALA A 474 9.61 -9.28 -20.25
C ALA A 474 8.22 -9.92 -20.04
N TYR A 475 7.36 -9.92 -21.04
CA TYR A 475 6.05 -10.57 -20.98
C TYR A 475 6.14 -12.11 -20.97
N LEU A 476 7.10 -12.70 -21.69
CA LEU A 476 7.35 -14.15 -21.66
C LEU A 476 7.79 -14.63 -20.26
N LYS A 477 8.48 -13.79 -19.47
CA LYS A 477 8.79 -14.08 -18.06
C LYS A 477 7.53 -14.17 -17.19
N LEU A 478 6.49 -13.38 -17.46
CA LEU A 478 5.19 -13.53 -16.79
C LEU A 478 4.51 -14.84 -17.19
N LEU A 479 4.49 -15.17 -18.48
CA LEU A 479 3.88 -16.42 -18.98
C LEU A 479 4.59 -17.67 -18.45
N SER A 480 5.91 -17.60 -18.26
CA SER A 480 6.77 -18.71 -17.84
C SER A 480 7.29 -18.54 -16.41
N PHE A 481 6.47 -17.95 -15.52
CA PHE A 481 6.85 -17.65 -14.14
C PHE A 481 7.42 -18.86 -13.40
N ASP A 482 6.83 -20.05 -13.62
CA ASP A 482 7.27 -21.32 -13.03
C ASP A 482 8.72 -21.68 -13.39
N LYS A 483 9.20 -21.28 -14.58
CA LYS A 483 10.55 -21.55 -15.07
C LYS A 483 11.61 -20.64 -14.45
N LEU A 484 11.22 -19.52 -13.85
CA LEU A 484 12.14 -18.58 -13.22
C LEU A 484 12.91 -19.19 -12.05
N TYR A 485 12.36 -20.23 -11.41
CA TYR A 485 13.08 -21.04 -10.42
C TYR A 485 14.44 -21.54 -10.93
N HIS A 486 14.47 -22.07 -12.15
CA HIS A 486 15.68 -22.59 -12.78
C HIS A 486 16.56 -21.46 -13.33
N LEU A 487 15.94 -20.50 -14.02
CA LEU A 487 16.67 -19.38 -14.63
C LEU A 487 17.44 -18.56 -13.59
N TRP A 488 16.86 -18.36 -12.41
CA TRP A 488 17.45 -17.57 -11.34
C TRP A 488 18.17 -18.40 -10.28
N ASN A 489 18.31 -19.71 -10.49
CA ASN A 489 18.96 -20.63 -9.56
C ASN A 489 18.41 -20.48 -8.13
N LEU A 490 17.08 -20.38 -7.98
CA LEU A 490 16.44 -20.17 -6.67
C LEU A 490 16.69 -21.35 -5.71
N SER A 491 17.04 -22.53 -6.24
CA SER A 491 17.51 -23.69 -5.47
C SER A 491 18.74 -23.43 -4.61
N ALA A 492 19.57 -22.43 -4.96
CA ALA A 492 20.80 -22.13 -4.24
C ALA A 492 20.57 -21.27 -2.98
N MET A 493 19.36 -20.71 -2.81
CA MET A 493 19.06 -19.94 -1.60
C MET A 493 19.00 -20.86 -0.37
N PRO A 494 19.48 -20.41 0.80
CA PRO A 494 19.48 -21.23 1.99
C PRO A 494 18.03 -21.37 2.53
N PRO A 495 17.53 -22.59 2.73
CA PRO A 495 16.23 -22.81 3.36
C PRO A 495 16.31 -22.68 4.90
N LEU A 496 15.22 -22.27 5.55
CA LEU A 496 15.14 -22.19 7.01
C LEU A 496 15.09 -23.58 7.64
N GLU A 497 14.26 -24.47 7.11
CA GLU A 497 14.03 -25.83 7.61
C GLU A 497 14.57 -26.94 6.71
N GLY A 498 15.18 -26.58 5.59
CA GLY A 498 15.86 -27.52 4.69
C GLY A 498 15.10 -27.88 3.42
N TRP A 499 13.86 -27.40 3.22
CA TRP A 499 13.01 -27.86 2.11
C TRP A 499 12.40 -26.73 1.28
N GLU A 500 12.37 -25.51 1.82
CA GLU A 500 11.65 -24.36 1.26
C GLU A 500 12.16 -23.95 -0.12
N THR A 501 13.43 -24.22 -0.43
CA THR A 501 14.06 -23.88 -1.71
C THR A 501 14.10 -25.05 -2.69
N SER A 502 13.48 -26.18 -2.35
CA SER A 502 13.37 -27.33 -3.24
C SER A 502 12.39 -27.09 -4.39
N ARG A 503 12.61 -27.79 -5.52
CA ARG A 503 11.73 -27.74 -6.68
C ARG A 503 10.29 -28.12 -6.33
N ARG A 504 10.11 -29.12 -5.47
CA ARG A 504 8.77 -29.55 -5.01
C ARG A 504 8.07 -28.44 -4.22
N ALA A 505 8.78 -27.74 -3.35
CA ALA A 505 8.22 -26.64 -2.58
C ALA A 505 7.78 -25.47 -3.47
N TRP A 506 8.59 -25.16 -4.48
CA TRP A 506 8.27 -24.18 -5.52
C TRP A 506 7.02 -24.57 -6.31
N GLU A 507 6.98 -25.79 -6.87
CA GLU A 507 5.85 -26.27 -7.67
C GLU A 507 4.56 -26.33 -6.85
N GLU A 508 4.62 -26.72 -5.57
CA GLU A 508 3.46 -26.70 -4.67
C GLU A 508 2.94 -25.28 -4.40
N ALA A 509 3.84 -24.32 -4.16
CA ALA A 509 3.48 -22.94 -3.87
C ALA A 509 2.83 -22.20 -5.05
N LEU A 510 3.02 -22.70 -6.28
CA LEU A 510 2.45 -22.12 -7.50
C LEU A 510 1.17 -22.82 -7.98
N LYS A 511 0.71 -23.87 -7.28
CA LYS A 511 -0.48 -24.60 -7.70
C LYS A 511 -1.70 -23.67 -7.75
N PRO A 512 -2.56 -23.81 -8.77
CA PRO A 512 -3.82 -23.09 -8.81
C PRO A 512 -4.69 -23.45 -7.61
N GLU A 513 -5.35 -22.45 -7.04
CA GLU A 513 -6.34 -22.62 -5.95
C GLU A 513 -7.78 -22.63 -6.45
N VAL A 514 -7.99 -22.75 -7.76
CA VAL A 514 -9.29 -22.70 -8.42
C VAL A 514 -9.53 -23.94 -9.29
N PRO A 515 -10.79 -24.40 -9.45
CA PRO A 515 -11.08 -25.64 -10.16
C PRO A 515 -11.02 -25.51 -11.69
N ASN A 516 -11.13 -24.29 -12.22
CA ASN A 516 -11.33 -24.01 -13.65
C ASN A 516 -10.04 -23.60 -14.40
N SER A 517 -8.87 -23.69 -13.76
CA SER A 517 -7.59 -23.35 -14.40
C SER A 517 -6.45 -24.25 -13.92
N GLY A 518 -5.68 -24.81 -14.84
CA GLY A 518 -4.44 -25.53 -14.55
C GLY A 518 -3.19 -24.66 -14.46
N TYR A 519 -3.30 -23.34 -14.61
CA TYR A 519 -2.17 -22.41 -14.60
C TYR A 519 -1.99 -21.75 -13.24
N ASN A 520 -0.74 -21.48 -12.86
CA ASN A 520 -0.47 -20.55 -11.75
C ASN A 520 -1.05 -19.17 -12.05
N VAL A 521 -1.38 -18.39 -11.01
CA VAL A 521 -2.09 -17.11 -11.15
C VAL A 521 -1.36 -16.08 -12.03
N VAL A 522 -0.02 -16.10 -12.05
CA VAL A 522 0.79 -15.16 -12.87
C VAL A 522 0.60 -15.48 -14.36
N THR A 523 0.80 -16.73 -14.75
CA THR A 523 0.53 -17.18 -16.12
C THR A 523 -0.94 -16.96 -16.50
N ARG A 524 -1.88 -17.27 -15.58
CA ARG A 524 -3.33 -17.11 -15.79
C ARG A 524 -3.71 -15.66 -16.12
N ALA A 525 -3.24 -14.70 -15.31
CA ALA A 525 -3.46 -13.27 -15.50
C ALA A 525 -2.81 -12.74 -16.79
N ALA A 526 -1.56 -13.10 -17.05
CA ALA A 526 -0.86 -12.69 -18.26
C ALA A 526 -1.56 -13.20 -19.53
N LEU A 527 -2.06 -14.45 -19.53
CA LEU A 527 -2.87 -15.00 -20.61
C LEU A 527 -4.25 -14.34 -20.70
N TYR A 528 -4.89 -13.99 -19.58
CA TYR A 528 -6.19 -13.32 -19.56
C TYR A 528 -6.15 -11.97 -20.29
N VAL A 529 -5.08 -11.21 -20.09
CA VAL A 529 -4.83 -9.96 -20.82
C VAL A 529 -4.35 -10.24 -22.25
N GLY A 530 -3.41 -11.18 -22.41
CA GLY A 530 -2.85 -11.53 -23.72
C GLY A 530 -3.90 -12.01 -24.72
N LYS A 531 -4.86 -12.82 -24.28
CA LYS A 531 -5.97 -13.31 -25.11
C LYS A 531 -6.93 -12.20 -25.54
N ARG A 532 -6.87 -11.01 -24.93
CA ARG A 532 -7.68 -9.85 -25.31
C ARG A 532 -6.86 -8.83 -26.08
N ASP A 533 -5.57 -8.70 -25.82
CA ASP A 533 -4.79 -7.55 -26.26
C ASP A 533 -3.65 -7.90 -27.23
N LEU A 534 -3.13 -9.13 -27.25
CA LEU A 534 -2.16 -9.50 -28.30
C LEU A 534 -2.88 -9.59 -29.66
N ARG A 535 -2.20 -9.12 -30.71
CA ARG A 535 -2.67 -9.00 -32.10
C ARG A 535 -1.56 -9.41 -33.06
N GLY A 536 -1.92 -9.80 -34.28
CA GLY A 536 -0.95 -10.22 -35.31
C GLY A 536 -0.05 -11.35 -34.82
N GLU A 537 1.23 -11.30 -35.21
CA GLU A 537 2.25 -12.30 -34.83
C GLU A 537 2.47 -12.39 -33.30
N LEU A 538 2.22 -11.31 -32.55
CA LEU A 538 2.32 -11.35 -31.09
C LEU A 538 1.26 -12.26 -30.46
N ARG A 539 0.16 -12.55 -31.17
CA ARG A 539 -0.86 -13.51 -30.71
C ARG A 539 -0.31 -14.93 -30.65
N ASP A 540 0.65 -15.26 -31.51
CA ASP A 540 1.21 -16.61 -31.60
C ASP A 540 2.06 -16.95 -30.35
N LEU A 541 2.52 -15.94 -29.61
CA LEU A 541 3.21 -16.10 -28.31
C LEU A 541 2.38 -16.89 -27.29
N ILE A 542 1.05 -16.85 -27.41
CA ILE A 542 0.13 -17.54 -26.49
C ILE A 542 -0.64 -18.70 -27.15
N GLY A 543 -0.37 -18.99 -28.43
CA GLY A 543 -1.17 -19.93 -29.23
C GLY A 543 -1.11 -21.39 -28.75
N HIS A 544 -0.08 -21.77 -28.00
CA HIS A 544 0.08 -23.12 -27.44
C HIS A 544 -0.55 -23.31 -26.05
N TYR A 545 -1.09 -22.25 -25.44
CA TYR A 545 -1.79 -22.35 -24.15
C TYR A 545 -3.28 -22.66 -24.34
N ASN A 546 -3.89 -23.32 -23.36
CA ASN A 546 -5.33 -23.46 -23.28
C ASN A 546 -5.96 -22.15 -22.77
N LEU A 547 -6.45 -21.32 -23.68
CA LEU A 547 -6.99 -20.00 -23.35
C LEU A 547 -8.34 -20.04 -22.60
N ASP A 548 -9.01 -21.19 -22.57
CA ASP A 548 -10.23 -21.38 -21.76
C ASP A 548 -9.90 -21.37 -20.26
N TRP A 549 -8.66 -21.70 -19.89
CA TRP A 549 -8.17 -21.66 -18.51
C TRP A 549 -7.64 -20.28 -18.09
N ALA A 550 -7.56 -19.32 -19.01
CA ALA A 550 -7.19 -17.95 -18.73
C ALA A 550 -8.44 -17.19 -18.26
N VAL A 551 -8.81 -17.39 -17.00
CA VAL A 551 -9.97 -16.81 -16.30
C VAL A 551 -9.50 -15.96 -15.12
N ALA A 552 -10.38 -15.10 -14.59
CA ALA A 552 -10.03 -14.22 -13.48
C ALA A 552 -10.24 -14.85 -12.09
N ASP A 553 -10.81 -16.05 -11.96
CA ASP A 553 -10.92 -16.74 -10.67
C ASP A 553 -9.55 -16.90 -9.99
N THR A 554 -9.50 -16.71 -8.68
CA THR A 554 -8.30 -16.92 -7.84
C THR A 554 -8.67 -17.58 -6.50
N GLY A 555 -7.66 -18.00 -5.73
CA GLY A 555 -7.87 -18.27 -4.29
C GLY A 555 -8.35 -17.01 -3.53
N HIS A 556 -8.93 -17.23 -2.34
CA HIS A 556 -9.35 -16.15 -1.44
C HIS A 556 -8.18 -15.58 -0.66
N ILE A 557 -8.26 -14.28 -0.37
CA ILE A 557 -7.36 -13.61 0.56
C ILE A 557 -7.74 -14.00 2.00
N PRO A 558 -6.80 -14.52 2.82
CA PRO A 558 -7.08 -14.91 4.20
C PRO A 558 -7.69 -13.80 5.07
N GLY A 559 -7.27 -12.55 4.89
CA GLY A 559 -7.82 -11.42 5.63
C GLY A 559 -9.23 -10.99 5.23
N GLU A 560 -9.77 -11.50 4.13
CA GLU A 560 -11.09 -11.10 3.61
C GLU A 560 -12.19 -12.14 3.92
N VAL A 561 -11.83 -13.26 4.54
CA VAL A 561 -12.78 -14.36 4.83
C VAL A 561 -13.85 -14.00 5.88
N HIS A 562 -13.73 -12.84 6.52
CA HIS A 562 -14.76 -12.31 7.41
C HIS A 562 -15.94 -11.66 6.66
N GLY A 563 -15.81 -11.44 5.34
CA GLY A 563 -16.91 -11.02 4.49
C GLY A 563 -17.87 -12.18 4.20
N ASP A 564 -19.14 -11.85 4.03
CA ASP A 564 -20.17 -12.80 3.61
C ASP A 564 -20.11 -12.95 2.07
N TRP A 565 -19.18 -13.77 1.58
CA TRP A 565 -18.97 -14.03 0.15
C TRP A 565 -20.05 -14.95 -0.43
N GLU A 566 -20.53 -14.66 -1.64
CA GLU A 566 -21.47 -15.55 -2.32
C GLU A 566 -20.81 -16.89 -2.70
N ASN A 567 -19.55 -16.86 -3.14
CA ASN A 567 -18.69 -18.03 -3.24
C ASN A 567 -17.62 -18.02 -2.14
N PRO A 568 -17.76 -18.84 -1.08
CA PRO A 568 -16.79 -18.90 0.02
C PRO A 568 -15.56 -19.77 -0.28
N GLU A 569 -15.55 -20.55 -1.36
CA GLU A 569 -14.48 -21.52 -1.64
C GLU A 569 -13.28 -20.86 -2.35
N TRP A 570 -13.56 -19.96 -3.30
CA TRP A 570 -12.56 -19.18 -4.03
C TRP A 570 -13.11 -17.82 -4.45
N CYS A 571 -12.23 -16.90 -4.83
CA CYS A 571 -12.60 -15.57 -5.29
C CYS A 571 -13.04 -15.62 -6.76
N GLU A 572 -14.35 -15.73 -6.98
CA GLU A 572 -14.94 -15.94 -8.30
C GLU A 572 -14.84 -14.72 -9.23
N HIS A 573 -15.10 -14.92 -10.51
CA HIS A 573 -15.47 -13.83 -11.43
C HIS A 573 -16.61 -14.29 -12.34
N ARG A 574 -17.77 -13.63 -12.20
CA ARG A 574 -18.93 -13.86 -13.06
C ARG A 574 -18.84 -12.99 -14.30
N GLU A 575 -19.11 -13.57 -15.48
CA GLU A 575 -19.25 -12.82 -16.74
C GLU A 575 -20.47 -11.88 -16.73
#